data_AF-A0A662HXE9-F1
#
_entry.id   AF-A0A662HXE9-F1
#
_cell.length_a   1.000
_cell.length_b   1.000
_cell.length_c   1.000
_cell.angle_alpha   90.00
_cell.angle_beta   90.00
_cell.angle_gamma   90.00
#
_symmetry.space_group_name_H-M   'P 1'
#
loop_
_entity.id
_entity.type
_entity.pdbx_description
1 polymer ?
#
loop_
_entity_poly.entity_id
_entity_poly.type
_entity_poly.pdbx_seq_one_letter_code
_entity_poly.pdbx_strand_id
1 'polypeptide(L)'
;MKKTIGVPLAIVLSIILVLGYSIPPNVAQKMITLAEEAREQLIIRIQLINESTVNATILEQVNQSLAQGDLLLEQAKSAYSAGNYTEAAKLALEAMKTYRQAVCLLCDYIENASLKIRERIQQQNATKCPGLLVAIERHLAVIEHLRDVLAHLATKGFNVTEAYQVLSQAENLLLQAKELALSGGNCSEVAKLDAQAMSLIGKAMSCVKKDVAEQAREKRVEKVLEALSRKLQAMKKKQFNSTEVKKLRKVLEHISNMTKKHKEKAKQMLKEVNKMAKGAKEKSKPGVGEKEKHAPSHSSRGNSEKKPWCSGGKKP
;
A
#
# COMPACT_ATOMS: atom_id res chain seq x y z
N MET A 1 24.60 -9.44 16.36
CA MET A 1 24.05 -9.25 14.99
C MET A 1 22.70 -8.57 15.11
N LYS A 2 22.59 -7.30 14.70
CA LYS A 2 21.35 -6.52 14.79
C LYS A 2 20.41 -7.00 13.67
N LYS A 3 19.36 -7.76 14.03
CA LYS A 3 18.31 -8.15 13.08
C LYS A 3 17.31 -7.01 12.97
N THR A 4 17.41 -6.25 11.89
CA THR A 4 16.40 -5.30 11.45
C THR A 4 15.14 -6.07 11.04
N ILE A 5 14.20 -6.19 11.97
CA ILE A 5 12.83 -6.64 11.67
C ILE A 5 12.21 -5.55 10.78
N GLY A 6 11.66 -6.00 9.64
CA GLY A 6 11.25 -5.16 8.53
C GLY A 6 10.38 -3.98 8.91
N VAL A 7 10.83 -2.80 8.49
CA VAL A 7 10.14 -1.50 8.59
C VAL A 7 9.40 -1.18 7.27
N PRO A 8 8.31 -1.88 6.87
CA PRO A 8 7.43 -1.28 5.88
C PRO A 8 5.98 -1.08 6.34
N LEU A 9 5.58 -1.46 7.57
CA LEU A 9 4.22 -1.19 8.07
C LEU A 9 4.14 0.03 9.01
N ALA A 10 5.20 0.31 9.77
CA ALA A 10 5.24 1.42 10.73
C ALA A 10 5.18 2.81 10.06
N ILE A 11 5.63 2.93 8.81
CA ILE A 11 5.65 4.21 8.08
C ILE A 11 4.26 4.59 7.55
N VAL A 12 3.39 3.61 7.28
CA VAL A 12 2.00 3.90 6.84
C VAL A 12 1.11 4.28 8.04
N LEU A 13 1.36 3.73 9.22
CA LEU A 13 0.62 4.02 10.46
C LEU A 13 0.97 5.38 11.09
N SER A 14 2.16 5.92 10.83
CA SER A 14 2.63 7.17 11.47
C SER A 14 2.10 8.45 10.82
N ILE A 15 1.57 8.40 9.59
CA ILE A 15 1.18 9.61 8.84
C ILE A 15 -0.31 9.95 8.99
N ILE A 16 -1.16 9.02 9.43
CA ILE A 16 -2.63 9.23 9.47
C ILE A 16 -3.12 9.76 10.83
N LEU A 17 -2.30 9.70 11.89
CA LEU A 17 -2.73 10.01 13.26
C LEU A 17 -2.65 11.49 13.68
N VAL A 18 -2.25 12.44 12.81
CA VAL A 18 -1.98 13.84 13.22
C VAL A 18 -2.85 14.88 12.49
N LEU A 19 -3.76 14.48 11.61
CA LEU A 19 -4.67 15.43 10.95
C LEU A 19 -6.09 14.91 11.15
N GLY A 20 -7.00 15.74 11.67
CA GLY A 20 -8.40 15.42 12.05
C GLY A 20 -9.31 14.94 10.91
N TYR A 21 -8.85 13.96 10.14
CA TYR A 21 -9.62 13.18 9.20
C TYR A 21 -10.33 12.08 9.97
N SER A 22 -11.65 11.99 9.78
CA SER A 22 -12.43 10.84 10.23
C SER A 22 -11.82 9.57 9.65
N ILE A 23 -11.40 8.65 10.52
CA ILE A 23 -10.89 7.36 10.09
C ILE A 23 -12.04 6.63 9.40
N PRO A 24 -11.86 6.15 8.15
CA PRO A 24 -12.94 5.46 7.46
C PRO A 24 -13.19 4.07 8.09
N PRO A 25 -14.41 3.53 7.98
CA PRO A 25 -14.80 2.28 8.62
C PRO A 25 -13.84 1.12 8.30
N ASN A 26 -13.41 1.00 7.04
CA ASN A 26 -12.50 -0.06 6.61
C ASN A 26 -11.13 -0.03 7.30
N VAL A 27 -10.61 1.17 7.63
CA VAL A 27 -9.34 1.31 8.36
C VAL A 27 -9.53 0.92 9.81
N ALA A 28 -10.60 1.37 10.45
CA ALA A 28 -10.91 1.01 11.84
C ALA A 28 -11.12 -0.50 12.00
N GLN A 29 -11.88 -1.13 11.10
CA GLN A 29 -12.07 -2.58 11.08
C GLN A 29 -10.72 -3.31 10.94
N LYS A 30 -9.85 -2.87 10.03
CA LYS A 30 -8.55 -3.51 9.85
C LYS A 30 -7.66 -3.38 11.08
N MET A 31 -7.74 -2.26 11.82
CA MET A 31 -7.02 -2.09 13.07
C MET A 31 -7.52 -3.03 14.17
N ILE A 32 -8.83 -3.27 14.25
CA ILE A 32 -9.41 -4.27 15.16
C ILE A 32 -8.89 -5.67 14.82
N THR A 33 -8.92 -6.06 13.55
CA THR A 33 -8.38 -7.37 13.11
C THR A 33 -6.90 -7.52 13.47
N LEU A 34 -6.07 -6.49 13.25
CA LEU A 34 -4.66 -6.53 13.64
C LEU A 34 -4.47 -6.64 15.18
N ALA A 35 -5.37 -6.05 15.96
CA ALA A 35 -5.37 -6.20 17.41
C ALA A 35 -5.75 -7.61 17.85
N GLU A 36 -6.71 -8.25 17.18
CA GLU A 36 -7.09 -9.66 17.38
C GLU A 36 -5.92 -10.59 17.04
N GLU A 37 -5.24 -10.36 15.90
CA GLU A 37 -4.02 -11.10 15.53
C GLU A 37 -2.92 -10.94 16.59
N ALA A 38 -2.68 -9.71 17.08
CA ALA A 38 -1.70 -9.44 18.12
C ALA A 38 -2.03 -10.15 19.46
N ARG A 39 -3.32 -10.24 19.79
CA ARG A 39 -3.81 -10.99 20.94
C ARG A 39 -3.54 -12.49 20.80
N GLU A 40 -3.85 -13.08 19.64
CA GLU A 40 -3.58 -14.50 19.37
C GLU A 40 -2.09 -14.84 19.50
N GLN A 41 -1.22 -13.98 18.96
CA GLN A 41 0.23 -14.13 19.08
C GLN A 41 0.70 -14.17 20.54
N LEU A 42 0.11 -13.33 21.40
CA LEU A 42 0.42 -13.32 22.82
C LEU A 42 -0.04 -14.62 23.49
N ILE A 43 -1.27 -15.07 23.21
CA ILE A 43 -1.82 -16.32 23.77
C ILE A 43 -0.95 -17.52 23.41
N ILE A 44 -0.54 -17.66 22.15
CA ILE A 44 0.31 -18.77 21.72
C ILE A 44 1.64 -18.74 22.45
N ARG A 45 2.24 -17.55 22.62
CA ARG A 45 3.49 -17.41 23.39
C ARG A 45 3.31 -17.80 24.85
N ILE A 46 2.19 -17.44 25.47
CA ILE A 46 1.85 -17.88 26.83
C ILE A 46 1.71 -19.41 26.86
N GLN A 47 1.03 -20.03 25.90
CA GLN A 47 0.85 -21.49 25.83
C GLN A 47 2.14 -22.27 25.55
N LEU A 48 3.09 -21.65 24.87
CA LEU A 48 4.45 -22.16 24.66
C LEU A 48 5.32 -22.01 25.92
N ILE A 49 4.84 -21.35 26.96
CA ILE A 49 5.58 -21.15 28.20
C ILE A 49 4.86 -21.92 29.30
N ASN A 50 5.58 -22.78 30.01
CA ASN A 50 5.02 -23.43 31.20
C ASN A 50 5.13 -22.46 32.39
N GLU A 51 4.02 -22.28 33.13
CA GLU A 51 3.94 -21.41 34.31
C GLU A 51 4.99 -21.73 35.37
N SER A 52 5.42 -22.99 35.45
CA SER A 52 6.47 -23.45 36.39
C SER A 52 7.90 -23.02 36.03
N THR A 53 8.10 -22.50 34.81
CA THR A 53 9.44 -22.15 34.28
C THR A 53 9.68 -20.65 34.20
N VAL A 54 8.61 -19.84 34.22
CA VAL A 54 8.68 -18.38 34.19
C VAL A 54 8.43 -17.81 35.58
N ASN A 55 9.13 -16.73 35.89
CA ASN A 55 8.93 -15.99 37.13
C ASN A 55 7.45 -15.57 37.27
N ALA A 56 6.85 -15.89 38.42
CA ALA A 56 5.43 -15.62 38.66
C ALA A 56 5.05 -14.14 38.49
N THR A 57 5.92 -13.20 38.86
CA THR A 57 5.72 -11.76 38.67
C THR A 57 5.69 -11.38 37.18
N ILE A 58 6.55 -11.97 36.37
CA ILE A 58 6.55 -11.74 34.92
C ILE A 58 5.26 -12.29 34.30
N LEU A 59 4.87 -13.51 34.67
CA LEU A 59 3.64 -14.11 34.18
C LEU A 59 2.40 -13.30 34.61
N GLU A 60 2.37 -12.79 35.84
CA GLU A 60 1.32 -11.91 36.32
C GLU A 60 1.24 -10.61 35.50
N GLN A 61 2.37 -9.93 35.26
CA GLN A 61 2.42 -8.72 34.42
C GLN A 61 1.94 -8.97 32.99
N VAL A 62 2.29 -10.13 32.43
CA VAL A 62 1.84 -10.56 31.10
C VAL A 62 0.33 -10.80 31.08
N ASN A 63 -0.21 -11.49 32.09
CA ASN A 63 -1.64 -11.76 32.21
C ASN A 63 -2.44 -10.48 32.46
N GLN A 64 -1.92 -9.55 33.27
CA GLN A 64 -2.50 -8.21 33.45
C GLN A 64 -2.53 -7.43 32.13
N SER A 65 -1.45 -7.48 31.36
CA SER A 65 -1.38 -6.85 30.04
C SER A 65 -2.35 -7.48 29.04
N LEU A 66 -2.52 -8.82 29.06
CA LEU A 66 -3.52 -9.51 28.27
C LEU A 66 -4.93 -9.03 28.64
N ALA A 67 -5.28 -9.00 29.92
CA ALA A 67 -6.59 -8.54 30.38
C ALA A 67 -6.87 -7.06 30.02
N GLN A 68 -5.87 -6.19 30.17
CA GLN A 68 -5.97 -4.78 29.79
C GLN A 68 -6.13 -4.61 28.27
N GLY A 69 -5.37 -5.38 27.49
CA GLY A 69 -5.52 -5.39 26.03
C GLY A 69 -6.90 -5.88 25.59
N ASP A 70 -7.42 -6.93 26.22
CA ASP A 70 -8.75 -7.50 25.95
C ASP A 70 -9.84 -6.46 26.21
N LEU A 71 -9.74 -5.72 27.32
CA LEU A 71 -10.65 -4.61 27.63
C LEU A 71 -10.64 -3.53 26.54
N LEU A 72 -9.46 -3.08 26.13
CA LEU A 72 -9.29 -2.06 25.07
C LEU A 72 -9.83 -2.55 23.71
N LEU A 73 -9.62 -3.83 23.40
CA LEU A 73 -10.12 -4.45 22.17
C LEU A 73 -11.65 -4.52 22.15
N GLU A 74 -12.28 -4.89 23.26
CA GLU A 74 -13.75 -4.90 23.37
C GLU A 74 -14.32 -3.47 23.31
N GLN A 75 -13.67 -2.49 23.93
CA GLN A 75 -14.02 -1.08 23.78
C GLN A 75 -13.89 -0.61 22.32
N ALA A 76 -12.86 -1.05 21.60
CA ALA A 76 -12.68 -0.75 20.18
C ALA A 76 -13.82 -1.29 19.32
N LYS A 77 -14.24 -2.55 19.56
CA LYS A 77 -15.39 -3.18 18.88
C LYS A 77 -16.70 -2.46 19.20
N SER A 78 -16.90 -2.04 20.44
CA SER A 78 -18.07 -1.26 20.85
C SER A 78 -18.09 0.11 20.17
N ALA A 79 -16.96 0.84 20.14
CA ALA A 79 -16.85 2.12 19.46
C ALA A 79 -17.10 1.99 17.94
N TYR A 80 -16.61 0.92 17.33
CA TYR A 80 -16.86 0.62 15.91
C TYR A 80 -18.35 0.42 15.64
N SER A 81 -19.02 -0.36 16.49
CA SER A 81 -20.46 -0.63 16.40
C SER A 81 -21.31 0.63 16.61
N ALA A 82 -20.82 1.59 17.40
CA ALA A 82 -21.44 2.89 17.59
C ALA A 82 -21.15 3.90 16.45
N GLY A 83 -20.43 3.49 15.40
CA GLY A 83 -20.04 4.36 14.29
C GLY A 83 -18.89 5.32 14.58
N ASN A 84 -18.25 5.22 15.76
CA ASN A 84 -17.09 6.03 16.13
C ASN A 84 -15.79 5.34 15.68
N TYR A 85 -15.54 5.37 14.37
CA TYR A 85 -14.40 4.70 13.74
C TYR A 85 -13.04 5.26 14.17
N THR A 86 -12.96 6.55 14.48
CA THR A 86 -11.73 7.16 14.97
C THR A 86 -11.35 6.63 16.35
N GLU A 87 -12.31 6.58 17.28
CA GLU A 87 -12.06 6.03 18.61
C GLU A 87 -11.81 4.52 18.56
N ALA A 88 -12.55 3.79 17.73
CA ALA A 88 -12.32 2.35 17.51
C ALA A 88 -10.89 2.05 17.06
N ALA A 89 -10.38 2.79 16.07
CA ALA A 89 -9.01 2.66 15.59
C ALA A 89 -7.98 3.00 16.67
N LYS A 90 -8.21 4.05 17.47
CA LYS A 90 -7.32 4.44 18.56
C LYS A 90 -7.25 3.36 19.65
N LEU A 91 -8.40 2.87 20.12
CA LEU A 91 -8.48 1.81 21.13
C LEU A 91 -7.86 0.51 20.64
N ALA A 92 -8.07 0.13 19.38
CA ALA A 92 -7.43 -1.03 18.78
C ALA A 92 -5.89 -0.88 18.74
N LEU A 93 -5.38 0.32 18.46
CA LEU A 93 -3.94 0.61 18.52
C LEU A 93 -3.38 0.52 19.94
N GLU A 94 -4.13 0.99 20.93
CA GLU A 94 -3.74 0.86 22.33
C GLU A 94 -3.70 -0.61 22.75
N ALA A 95 -4.70 -1.42 22.39
CA ALA A 95 -4.69 -2.86 22.60
C ALA A 95 -3.46 -3.54 21.96
N MET A 96 -3.17 -3.24 20.69
CA MET A 96 -1.97 -3.74 19.99
C MET A 96 -0.66 -3.40 20.73
N LYS A 97 -0.54 -2.18 21.26
CA LYS A 97 0.64 -1.76 22.02
C LYS A 97 0.77 -2.55 23.31
N THR A 98 -0.32 -2.75 24.04
CA THR A 98 -0.35 -3.52 25.29
C THR A 98 0.06 -4.97 25.04
N TYR A 99 -0.52 -5.64 24.03
CA TYR A 99 -0.12 -7.01 23.68
C TYR A 99 1.35 -7.09 23.28
N ARG A 100 1.84 -6.13 22.48
CA ARG A 100 3.25 -6.09 22.09
C ARG A 100 4.18 -5.93 23.29
N GLN A 101 3.83 -5.09 24.26
CA GLN A 101 4.62 -4.91 25.48
C GLN A 101 4.72 -6.22 26.26
N ALA A 102 3.62 -6.95 26.42
CA ALA A 102 3.61 -8.27 27.05
C ALA A 102 4.48 -9.29 26.32
N VAL A 103 4.42 -9.31 24.98
CA VAL A 103 5.27 -10.15 24.13
C VAL A 103 6.75 -9.82 24.32
N CYS A 104 7.11 -8.53 24.34
CA CYS A 104 8.48 -8.09 24.59
C CYS A 104 8.95 -8.50 25.99
N LEU A 105 8.13 -8.31 27.01
CA LEU A 105 8.45 -8.70 28.39
C LEU A 105 8.76 -10.20 28.50
N LEU A 106 7.96 -11.06 27.87
CA LEU A 106 8.22 -12.50 27.80
C LEU A 106 9.53 -12.82 27.08
N CYS A 107 9.78 -12.18 25.92
CA CYS A 107 11.02 -12.36 25.18
C CYS A 107 12.24 -11.97 26.01
N ASP A 108 12.21 -10.77 26.60
CA ASP A 108 13.31 -10.23 27.39
C ASP A 108 13.59 -11.11 28.61
N TYR A 109 12.55 -11.64 29.27
CA TYR A 109 12.72 -12.60 30.35
C TYR A 109 13.42 -13.87 29.87
N ILE A 110 12.94 -14.48 28.78
CA ILE A 110 13.51 -15.73 28.26
C ILE A 110 14.95 -15.53 27.79
N GLU A 111 15.25 -14.43 27.10
CA GLU A 111 16.60 -14.12 26.62
C GLU A 111 17.60 -13.94 27.76
N ASN A 112 17.18 -13.32 28.86
CA ASN A 112 18.01 -13.07 30.04
C ASN A 112 17.94 -14.16 31.11
N ALA A 113 17.12 -15.19 30.92
CA ALA A 113 17.01 -16.29 31.86
C ALA A 113 18.29 -17.13 31.90
N SER A 114 18.50 -17.83 33.02
CA SER A 114 19.61 -18.78 33.15
C SER A 114 19.57 -19.86 32.06
N LEU A 115 20.73 -20.41 31.69
CA LEU A 115 20.82 -21.48 30.69
C LEU A 115 19.89 -22.66 31.02
N LYS A 116 19.82 -23.05 32.30
CA LYS A 116 18.94 -24.13 32.79
C LYS A 116 17.45 -23.83 32.55
N ILE A 117 17.02 -22.58 32.68
CA ILE A 117 15.63 -22.18 32.39
C ILE A 117 15.38 -22.23 30.87
N ARG A 118 16.30 -21.69 30.07
CA ARG A 118 16.19 -21.72 28.60
C ARG A 118 16.16 -23.16 28.05
N GLU A 119 17.01 -24.03 28.56
CA GLU A 119 17.03 -25.46 28.20
C GLU A 119 15.74 -26.16 28.59
N ARG A 120 15.17 -25.89 29.78
CA ARG A 120 13.86 -26.42 30.18
C ARG A 120 12.75 -25.96 29.25
N ILE A 121 12.71 -24.67 28.91
CA ILE A 121 11.72 -24.13 27.97
C ILE A 121 11.88 -24.79 26.60
N GLN A 122 13.13 -24.98 26.13
CA GLN A 122 13.41 -25.64 24.86
C GLN A 122 12.99 -27.13 24.87
N GLN A 123 13.25 -27.85 25.96
CA GLN A 123 12.82 -29.24 26.13
C GLN A 123 11.29 -29.35 26.20
N GLN A 124 10.63 -28.48 26.95
CA GLN A 124 9.16 -28.42 27.05
C GLN A 124 8.50 -28.12 25.71
N ASN A 125 9.16 -27.32 24.87
CA ASN A 125 8.66 -26.94 23.56
C ASN A 125 9.20 -27.78 22.40
N ALA A 126 10.04 -28.78 22.68
CA ALA A 126 10.63 -29.62 21.65
C ALA A 126 9.56 -30.32 20.81
N THR A 127 8.39 -30.60 21.42
CA THR A 127 7.23 -31.22 20.76
C THR A 127 6.22 -30.20 20.21
N LYS A 128 6.28 -28.92 20.61
CA LYS A 128 5.29 -27.89 20.24
C LYS A 128 5.65 -27.05 19.01
N CYS A 129 6.70 -27.44 18.30
CA CYS A 129 7.13 -26.87 17.01
C CYS A 129 6.97 -25.33 16.89
N PRO A 130 7.49 -24.52 17.84
CA PRO A 130 7.14 -23.11 17.99
C PRO A 130 7.45 -22.25 16.76
N GLY A 131 8.51 -22.58 16.02
CA GLY A 131 8.83 -21.90 14.76
C GLY A 131 7.81 -22.16 13.64
N LEU A 132 7.22 -23.37 13.61
CA LEU A 132 6.17 -23.72 12.65
C LEU A 132 4.85 -23.07 13.00
N LEU A 133 4.50 -22.95 14.29
CA LEU A 133 3.30 -22.20 14.72
C LEU A 133 3.31 -20.77 14.19
N VAL A 134 4.43 -20.07 14.35
CA VAL A 134 4.59 -18.70 13.83
C VAL A 134 4.50 -18.65 12.31
N ALA A 135 5.01 -19.66 11.60
CA ALA A 135 4.90 -19.73 10.14
C ALA A 135 3.44 -19.94 9.69
N ILE A 136 2.74 -20.88 10.33
CA ILE A 136 1.33 -21.20 10.06
C ILE A 136 0.45 -19.96 10.22
N GLU A 137 0.63 -19.20 11.30
CA GLU A 137 -0.15 -17.96 11.51
C GLU A 137 0.14 -16.89 10.47
N ARG A 138 1.40 -16.74 10.04
CA ARG A 138 1.74 -15.86 8.93
C ARG A 138 1.07 -16.30 7.64
N HIS A 139 1.00 -17.60 7.37
CA HIS A 139 0.34 -18.12 6.19
C HIS A 139 -1.19 -17.93 6.25
N LEU A 140 -1.82 -18.05 7.43
CA LEU A 140 -3.24 -17.70 7.63
C LEU A 140 -3.50 -16.23 7.32
N ALA A 141 -2.66 -15.32 7.82
CA ALA A 141 -2.77 -13.89 7.49
C ALA A 141 -2.57 -13.61 5.98
N VAL A 142 -1.70 -14.38 5.30
CA VAL A 142 -1.55 -14.31 3.83
C VAL A 142 -2.84 -14.74 3.13
N ILE A 143 -3.52 -15.79 3.60
CA ILE A 143 -4.81 -16.23 3.04
C ILE A 143 -5.85 -15.12 3.16
N GLU A 144 -5.99 -14.50 4.32
CA GLU A 144 -6.91 -13.37 4.51
C GLU A 144 -6.61 -12.22 3.56
N HIS A 145 -5.33 -11.82 3.46
CA HIS A 145 -4.94 -10.77 2.53
C HIS A 145 -5.24 -11.13 1.07
N LEU A 146 -5.03 -12.38 0.67
CA LEU A 146 -5.38 -12.83 -0.67
C LEU A 146 -6.89 -12.80 -0.89
N ARG A 147 -7.72 -13.14 0.10
CA ARG A 147 -9.18 -13.04 0.01
C ARG A 147 -9.64 -11.60 -0.24
N ASP A 148 -8.99 -10.61 0.38
CA ASP A 148 -9.25 -9.18 0.10
C ASP A 148 -8.92 -8.82 -1.35
N VAL A 149 -7.78 -9.30 -1.86
CA VAL A 149 -7.37 -9.11 -3.26
C VAL A 149 -8.38 -9.75 -4.21
N LEU A 150 -8.81 -10.97 -3.93
CA LEU A 150 -9.82 -11.68 -4.71
C LEU A 150 -11.17 -10.95 -4.70
N ALA A 151 -11.59 -10.41 -3.56
CA ALA A 151 -12.82 -9.62 -3.47
C ALA A 151 -12.72 -8.38 -4.36
N HIS A 152 -11.58 -7.68 -4.34
CA HIS A 152 -11.35 -6.52 -5.20
C HIS A 152 -11.32 -6.90 -6.69
N LEU A 153 -10.78 -8.06 -7.06
CA LEU A 153 -10.83 -8.56 -8.44
C LEU A 153 -12.25 -8.94 -8.86
N ALA A 154 -13.02 -9.58 -7.99
CA ALA A 154 -14.42 -9.94 -8.24
C ALA A 154 -15.28 -8.69 -8.54
N THR A 155 -15.10 -7.61 -7.78
CA THR A 155 -15.82 -6.33 -8.04
C THR A 155 -15.54 -5.74 -9.42
N LYS A 156 -14.46 -6.16 -10.08
CA LYS A 156 -14.10 -5.75 -11.44
C LYS A 156 -14.46 -6.77 -12.52
N GLY A 157 -15.18 -7.84 -12.14
CA GLY A 157 -15.66 -8.87 -13.06
C GLY A 157 -14.65 -9.96 -13.39
N PHE A 158 -13.52 -10.06 -12.67
CA PHE A 158 -12.60 -11.19 -12.84
C PHE A 158 -13.15 -12.44 -12.16
N ASN A 159 -12.94 -13.61 -12.77
CA ASN A 159 -13.34 -14.89 -12.18
C ASN A 159 -12.33 -15.33 -11.12
N VAL A 160 -12.74 -15.34 -9.87
CA VAL A 160 -11.90 -15.68 -8.70
C VAL A 160 -12.31 -16.99 -8.01
N THR A 161 -13.26 -17.72 -8.60
CA THR A 161 -13.90 -18.89 -7.96
C THR A 161 -12.89 -19.98 -7.58
N GLU A 162 -12.03 -20.38 -8.52
CA GLU A 162 -11.01 -21.41 -8.27
C GLU A 162 -10.02 -20.97 -7.18
N ALA A 163 -9.61 -19.69 -7.20
CA ALA A 163 -8.68 -19.16 -6.21
C ALA A 163 -9.28 -19.19 -4.79
N TYR A 164 -10.55 -18.84 -4.62
CA TYR A 164 -11.23 -18.95 -3.32
C TYR A 164 -11.33 -20.40 -2.82
N GLN A 165 -11.63 -21.35 -3.70
CA GLN A 165 -11.71 -22.77 -3.35
C GLN A 165 -10.35 -23.30 -2.87
N VAL A 166 -9.29 -22.99 -3.62
CA VAL A 166 -7.92 -23.42 -3.28
C VAL A 166 -7.45 -22.78 -1.96
N LEU A 167 -7.75 -21.51 -1.71
CA LEU A 167 -7.42 -20.85 -0.43
C LEU A 167 -8.16 -21.48 0.75
N SER A 168 -9.42 -21.90 0.56
CA SER A 168 -10.18 -22.56 1.63
C SER A 168 -9.59 -23.94 1.98
N GLN A 169 -9.07 -24.67 1.00
CA GLN A 169 -8.33 -25.91 1.25
C GLN A 169 -7.01 -25.64 1.99
N ALA A 170 -6.28 -24.60 1.60
CA ALA A 170 -5.04 -24.20 2.28
C ALA A 170 -5.29 -23.83 3.74
N GLU A 171 -6.33 -23.05 4.02
CA GLU A 171 -6.73 -22.66 5.37
C GLU A 171 -7.05 -23.88 6.24
N ASN A 172 -7.82 -24.84 5.72
CA ASN A 172 -8.13 -26.06 6.46
C ASN A 172 -6.87 -26.85 6.84
N LEU A 173 -5.89 -26.95 5.94
CA LEU A 173 -4.60 -27.59 6.25
C LEU A 173 -3.81 -26.82 7.30
N LEU A 174 -3.80 -25.49 7.25
CA LEU A 174 -3.13 -24.64 8.24
C LEU A 174 -3.79 -24.74 9.62
N LEU A 175 -5.11 -24.81 9.69
CA LEU A 175 -5.83 -25.02 10.95
C LEU A 175 -5.52 -26.39 11.55
N GLN A 176 -5.46 -27.45 10.74
CA GLN A 176 -5.02 -28.77 11.18
C GLN A 176 -3.57 -28.76 11.66
N ALA A 177 -2.67 -28.08 10.94
CA ALA A 177 -1.27 -27.93 11.33
C ALA A 177 -1.13 -27.14 12.64
N LYS A 178 -1.93 -26.07 12.83
CA LYS A 178 -1.96 -25.25 14.05
C LYS A 178 -2.35 -26.10 15.25
N GLU A 179 -3.44 -26.86 15.14
CA GLU A 179 -3.91 -27.75 16.20
C GLU A 179 -2.86 -28.80 16.56
N LEU A 180 -2.30 -29.48 15.55
CA LEU A 180 -1.29 -30.51 15.76
C LEU A 180 -0.01 -29.94 16.41
N ALA A 181 0.39 -28.73 16.06
CA ALA A 181 1.55 -28.08 16.66
C ALA A 181 1.30 -27.65 18.12
N LEU A 182 0.08 -27.20 18.45
CA LEU A 182 -0.30 -26.84 19.83
C LEU A 182 -0.42 -28.07 20.73
N SER A 183 -0.93 -29.19 20.20
CA SER A 183 -1.11 -30.44 20.95
C SER A 183 0.19 -31.22 21.21
N GLY A 184 1.35 -30.70 20.80
CA GLY A 184 2.64 -31.38 20.93
C GLY A 184 2.86 -32.49 19.89
N GLY A 185 2.20 -32.38 18.73
CA GLY A 185 2.28 -33.35 17.64
C GLY A 185 3.62 -33.39 16.92
N ASN A 186 3.74 -34.32 15.98
CA ASN A 186 4.99 -34.54 15.25
C ASN A 186 5.34 -33.33 14.37
N CYS A 187 6.44 -32.63 14.67
CA CYS A 187 6.88 -31.47 13.87
C CYS A 187 7.11 -31.77 12.39
N SER A 188 7.46 -33.00 12.02
CA SER A 188 7.56 -33.39 10.61
C SER A 188 6.19 -33.41 9.91
N GLU A 189 5.14 -33.82 10.63
CA GLU A 189 3.77 -33.82 10.12
C GLU A 189 3.19 -32.41 10.05
N VAL A 190 3.44 -31.59 11.08
CA VAL A 190 3.12 -30.14 11.06
C VAL A 190 3.77 -29.48 9.84
N ALA A 191 5.07 -29.71 9.62
CA ALA A 191 5.81 -29.14 8.50
C ALA A 191 5.27 -29.61 7.14
N LYS A 192 4.82 -30.87 7.04
CA LYS A 192 4.21 -31.41 5.83
C LYS A 192 2.89 -30.74 5.51
N LEU A 193 2.01 -30.56 6.51
CA LEU A 193 0.73 -29.87 6.33
C LEU A 193 0.94 -28.39 5.95
N ASP A 194 1.86 -27.70 6.62
CA ASP A 194 2.22 -26.30 6.29
C ASP A 194 2.76 -26.17 4.87
N ALA A 195 3.64 -27.08 4.44
CA ALA A 195 4.17 -27.11 3.07
C ALA A 195 3.08 -27.37 2.01
N GLN A 196 2.14 -28.28 2.30
CA GLN A 196 0.99 -28.55 1.42
C GLN A 196 0.09 -27.31 1.30
N ALA A 197 -0.20 -26.64 2.42
CA ALA A 197 -0.96 -25.40 2.42
C ALA A 197 -0.26 -24.31 1.60
N MET A 198 1.06 -24.14 1.76
CA MET A 198 1.84 -23.18 0.98
C MET A 198 1.82 -23.47 -0.52
N SER A 199 1.84 -24.74 -0.92
CA SER A 199 1.65 -25.13 -2.33
C SER A 199 0.31 -24.66 -2.88
N LEU A 200 -0.77 -24.83 -2.10
CA LEU A 200 -2.11 -24.37 -2.46
C LEU A 200 -2.19 -22.83 -2.51
N ILE A 201 -1.59 -22.12 -1.55
CA ILE A 201 -1.49 -20.64 -1.59
C ILE A 201 -0.81 -20.20 -2.89
N GLY A 202 0.31 -20.84 -3.26
CA GLY A 202 1.00 -20.59 -4.52
C GLY A 202 0.13 -20.85 -5.75
N LYS A 203 -0.67 -21.93 -5.74
CA LYS A 203 -1.63 -22.23 -6.80
C LYS A 203 -2.71 -21.16 -6.90
N ALA A 204 -3.30 -20.71 -5.79
CA ALA A 204 -4.30 -19.65 -5.77
C ALA A 204 -3.75 -18.33 -6.34
N MET A 205 -2.51 -17.95 -5.96
CA MET A 205 -1.83 -16.79 -6.55
C MET A 205 -1.62 -16.94 -8.06
N SER A 206 -1.29 -18.15 -8.53
CA SER A 206 -1.11 -18.45 -9.95
C SER A 206 -2.40 -18.27 -10.76
N CYS A 207 -3.54 -18.73 -10.22
CA CYS A 207 -4.87 -18.60 -10.86
C CYS A 207 -5.19 -17.14 -11.22
N VAL A 208 -4.87 -16.19 -10.34
CA VAL A 208 -5.19 -14.76 -10.53
C VAL A 208 -4.01 -13.90 -10.99
N LYS A 209 -2.85 -14.51 -11.28
CA LYS A 209 -1.62 -13.76 -11.62
C LYS A 209 -1.80 -12.82 -12.81
N LYS A 210 -2.50 -13.28 -13.85
CA LYS A 210 -2.78 -12.48 -15.06
C LYS A 210 -3.74 -11.33 -14.75
N ASP A 211 -4.78 -11.60 -13.99
CA ASP A 211 -5.82 -10.63 -13.62
C ASP A 211 -5.26 -9.51 -12.73
N VAL A 212 -4.41 -9.86 -11.76
CA VAL A 212 -3.67 -8.89 -10.95
C VAL A 212 -2.75 -8.03 -11.82
N ALA A 213 -2.04 -8.64 -12.77
CA ALA A 213 -1.16 -7.90 -13.68
C ALA A 213 -1.95 -6.96 -14.62
N GLU A 214 -3.11 -7.41 -15.11
CA GLU A 214 -4.02 -6.60 -15.90
C GLU A 214 -4.55 -5.42 -15.08
N GLN A 215 -5.03 -5.67 -13.86
CA GLN A 215 -5.50 -4.63 -12.96
C GLN A 215 -4.40 -3.60 -12.65
N ALA A 216 -3.15 -4.04 -12.44
CA ALA A 216 -2.03 -3.14 -12.21
C ALA A 216 -1.72 -2.28 -13.45
N ARG A 217 -1.83 -2.85 -14.66
CA ARG A 217 -1.70 -2.11 -15.93
C ARG A 217 -2.82 -1.08 -16.08
N GLU A 218 -4.07 -1.46 -15.79
CA GLU A 218 -5.22 -0.53 -15.82
C GLU A 218 -5.00 0.66 -14.90
N LYS A 219 -4.62 0.42 -13.63
CA LYS A 219 -4.32 1.51 -12.66
C LYS A 219 -3.20 2.45 -13.15
N ARG A 220 -2.17 1.93 -13.82
CA ARG A 220 -1.10 2.75 -14.40
C ARG A 220 -1.63 3.62 -15.55
N VAL A 221 -2.42 3.04 -16.45
CA VAL A 221 -3.05 3.78 -17.55
C VAL A 221 -3.97 4.88 -17.01
N GLU A 222 -4.76 4.58 -15.98
CA GLU A 222 -5.63 5.56 -15.33
C GLU A 222 -4.85 6.75 -14.74
N LYS A 223 -3.78 6.49 -13.99
CA LYS A 223 -2.89 7.54 -13.47
C LYS A 223 -2.27 8.40 -14.58
N VAL A 224 -1.86 7.78 -15.68
CA VAL A 224 -1.35 8.51 -16.85
C VAL A 224 -2.45 9.38 -17.44
N LEU A 225 -3.67 8.87 -17.61
CA LEU A 225 -4.80 9.65 -18.12
C LEU A 225 -5.16 10.82 -17.19
N GLU A 226 -5.10 10.64 -15.87
CA GLU A 226 -5.29 11.71 -14.91
C GLU A 226 -4.20 12.79 -15.03
N ALA A 227 -2.92 12.39 -15.10
CA ALA A 227 -1.82 13.33 -15.28
C ALA A 227 -1.94 14.10 -16.60
N LEU A 228 -2.34 13.42 -17.68
CA LEU A 228 -2.61 14.04 -18.98
C LEU A 228 -3.77 15.03 -18.87
N SER A 229 -4.86 14.68 -18.18
CA SER A 229 -6.02 15.56 -18.00
C SER A 229 -5.66 16.83 -17.23
N ARG A 230 -4.87 16.72 -16.15
CA ARG A 230 -4.36 17.87 -15.39
C ARG A 230 -3.47 18.76 -16.24
N LYS A 231 -2.59 18.16 -17.04
CA LYS A 231 -1.73 18.90 -17.98
C LYS A 231 -2.55 19.62 -19.05
N LEU A 232 -3.60 18.98 -19.55
CA LEU A 232 -4.53 19.55 -20.54
C LEU A 232 -5.30 20.75 -19.96
N GLN A 233 -5.77 20.65 -18.71
CA GLN A 233 -6.39 21.77 -18.00
C GLN A 233 -5.42 22.92 -17.73
N ALA A 234 -4.18 22.62 -17.33
CA ALA A 234 -3.15 23.64 -17.12
C ALA A 234 -2.80 24.36 -18.43
N MET A 235 -2.73 23.62 -19.54
CA MET A 235 -2.55 24.21 -20.86
C MET A 235 -3.70 25.14 -21.21
N LYS A 236 -4.98 24.78 -21.00
CA LYS A 236 -6.11 25.69 -21.26
C LYS A 236 -5.98 27.09 -20.61
N LYS A 237 -5.18 27.23 -19.53
CA LYS A 237 -4.95 28.49 -18.79
C LYS A 237 -3.69 29.27 -19.22
N LYS A 238 -2.83 28.74 -20.10
CA LYS A 238 -1.56 29.37 -20.54
C LYS A 238 -1.40 29.33 -22.07
N GLN A 239 -0.47 30.09 -22.65
CA GLN A 239 -0.02 29.87 -24.03
C GLN A 239 0.86 28.61 -24.10
N PHE A 240 0.58 27.70 -25.03
CA PHE A 240 1.26 26.41 -25.17
C PHE A 240 1.97 26.30 -26.52
N ASN A 241 3.10 25.58 -26.55
CA ASN A 241 3.84 25.35 -27.79
C ASN A 241 3.29 24.13 -28.56
N SER A 242 3.47 24.15 -29.89
CA SER A 242 3.03 23.07 -30.80
C SER A 242 3.64 21.70 -30.48
N THR A 243 4.85 21.68 -29.93
CA THR A 243 5.62 20.48 -29.63
C THR A 243 5.01 19.67 -28.47
N GLU A 244 4.52 20.33 -27.42
CA GLU A 244 3.86 19.70 -26.28
C GLU A 244 2.52 19.08 -26.67
N VAL A 245 1.74 19.79 -27.48
CA VAL A 245 0.47 19.29 -28.03
C VAL A 245 0.70 18.04 -28.87
N LYS A 246 1.76 18.01 -29.70
CA LYS A 246 2.12 16.84 -30.51
C LYS A 246 2.55 15.64 -29.66
N LYS A 247 3.30 15.86 -28.56
CA LYS A 247 3.68 14.80 -27.61
C LYS A 247 2.46 14.22 -26.89
N LEU A 248 1.56 15.07 -26.40
CA LEU A 248 0.32 14.63 -25.73
C LEU A 248 -0.59 13.82 -26.64
N ARG A 249 -0.72 14.25 -27.90
CA ARG A 249 -1.49 13.53 -28.92
C ARG A 249 -0.97 12.11 -29.12
N LYS A 250 0.35 11.94 -29.29
CA LYS A 250 0.97 10.62 -29.47
C LYS A 250 0.70 9.67 -28.29
N VAL A 251 0.80 10.17 -27.06
CA VAL A 251 0.56 9.36 -25.85
C VAL A 251 -0.92 8.94 -25.76
N LEU A 252 -1.86 9.87 -26.02
CA LEU A 252 -3.30 9.57 -26.01
C LEU A 252 -3.71 8.58 -27.11
N GLU A 253 -3.11 8.70 -28.30
CA GLU A 253 -3.35 7.81 -29.43
C GLU A 253 -2.84 6.38 -29.14
N HIS A 254 -1.66 6.28 -28.51
CA HIS A 254 -1.15 5.01 -28.03
C HIS A 254 -2.07 4.36 -26.98
N ILE A 255 -2.54 5.13 -25.98
CA ILE A 255 -3.46 4.61 -24.94
C ILE A 255 -4.81 4.18 -25.54
N SER A 256 -5.36 4.97 -26.47
CA SER A 256 -6.60 4.66 -27.19
C SER A 256 -6.51 3.34 -27.96
N ASN A 257 -5.33 3.00 -28.49
CA ASN A 257 -5.12 1.80 -29.27
C ASN A 257 -4.79 0.57 -28.40
N MET A 258 -4.27 0.76 -27.19
CA MET A 258 -3.88 -0.35 -26.31
C MET A 258 -4.99 -0.91 -25.43
N THR A 259 -6.04 -0.14 -25.09
CA THR A 259 -7.00 -0.54 -24.06
C THR A 259 -8.45 -0.31 -24.48
N LYS A 260 -9.30 -1.36 -24.49
CA LYS A 260 -10.74 -1.22 -24.80
C LYS A 260 -11.47 -0.35 -23.77
N LYS A 261 -11.15 -0.54 -22.48
CA LYS A 261 -11.82 0.11 -21.35
C LYS A 261 -11.55 1.62 -21.26
N HIS A 262 -10.33 2.07 -21.59
CA HIS A 262 -9.97 3.50 -21.54
C HIS A 262 -9.99 4.19 -22.91
N LYS A 263 -10.37 3.46 -23.97
CA LYS A 263 -10.45 3.96 -25.35
C LYS A 263 -11.28 5.23 -25.46
N GLU A 264 -12.47 5.24 -24.87
CA GLU A 264 -13.39 6.37 -25.01
C GLU A 264 -12.92 7.61 -24.23
N LYS A 265 -12.39 7.43 -23.02
CA LYS A 265 -11.78 8.53 -22.23
C LYS A 265 -10.55 9.10 -22.95
N ALA A 266 -9.71 8.25 -23.55
CA ALA A 266 -8.57 8.68 -24.35
C ALA A 266 -9.00 9.42 -25.64
N LYS A 267 -10.01 8.92 -26.36
CA LYS A 267 -10.59 9.59 -27.55
C LYS A 267 -11.19 10.95 -27.22
N GLN A 268 -11.91 11.08 -26.11
CA GLN A 268 -12.45 12.37 -25.67
C GLN A 268 -11.33 13.39 -25.46
N MET A 269 -10.27 13.02 -24.73
CA MET A 269 -9.11 13.89 -24.56
C MET A 269 -8.39 14.18 -25.89
N LEU A 270 -8.30 13.21 -26.79
CA LEU A 270 -7.72 13.41 -28.13
C LEU A 270 -8.50 14.46 -28.93
N LYS A 271 -9.85 14.46 -28.84
CA LYS A 271 -10.71 15.49 -29.46
C LYS A 271 -10.41 16.87 -28.89
N GLU A 272 -10.23 17.00 -27.57
CA GLU A 272 -9.87 18.27 -26.94
C GLU A 272 -8.49 18.78 -27.38
N VAL A 273 -7.48 17.90 -27.40
CA VAL A 273 -6.14 18.22 -27.90
C VAL A 273 -6.20 18.69 -29.36
N ASN A 274 -7.01 18.04 -30.20
CA ASN A 274 -7.18 18.42 -31.60
C ASN A 274 -7.86 19.79 -31.78
N LYS A 275 -8.84 20.14 -30.93
CA LYS A 275 -9.47 21.47 -30.93
C LYS A 275 -8.46 22.57 -30.56
N MET A 276 -7.66 22.34 -29.51
CA MET A 276 -6.62 23.30 -29.10
C MET A 276 -5.53 23.47 -30.18
N ALA A 277 -5.17 22.40 -30.89
CA ALA A 277 -4.22 22.47 -32.00
C ALA A 277 -4.73 23.30 -33.19
N LYS A 278 -6.04 23.26 -33.48
CA LYS A 278 -6.66 24.08 -34.54
C LYS A 278 -6.74 25.55 -34.16
N GLY A 279 -7.18 25.88 -32.94
CA GLY A 279 -7.25 27.27 -32.46
C GLY A 279 -5.87 27.95 -32.36
N ALA A 280 -4.79 27.18 -32.15
CA ALA A 280 -3.42 27.69 -32.19
C ALA A 280 -2.93 28.02 -33.62
N LYS A 281 -3.40 27.30 -34.65
CA LYS A 281 -3.08 27.57 -36.06
C LYS A 281 -3.83 28.77 -36.64
N GLU A 282 -5.02 29.08 -36.14
CA GLU A 282 -5.79 30.27 -36.56
C GLU A 282 -5.22 31.56 -35.99
N LYS A 283 -4.72 31.55 -34.75
CA LYS A 283 -4.07 32.72 -34.12
C LYS A 283 -2.68 33.05 -34.67
N SER A 284 -2.11 32.19 -35.52
CA SER A 284 -0.78 32.37 -36.13
C SER A 284 -0.82 32.74 -37.62
N LYS A 285 -1.99 33.02 -38.21
CA LYS A 285 -2.07 33.59 -39.57
C LYS A 285 -1.88 35.12 -39.47
N PRO A 286 -0.90 35.73 -40.16
CA PRO A 286 -0.83 37.18 -40.30
C PRO A 286 -2.05 37.63 -41.11
N GLY A 287 -2.81 38.58 -40.58
CA GLY A 287 -3.88 39.24 -41.32
C GLY A 287 -3.28 39.93 -42.56
N VAL A 288 -3.74 39.52 -43.74
CA VAL A 288 -3.46 40.21 -44.99
C VAL A 288 -4.48 41.33 -45.14
N GLY A 289 -3.95 42.56 -45.18
CA GLY A 289 -4.46 43.62 -46.05
C GLY A 289 -5.50 44.56 -45.47
N GLU A 290 -5.07 45.74 -45.05
CA GLU A 290 -5.79 46.97 -45.39
C GLU A 290 -4.79 48.02 -45.87
N LYS A 291 -4.89 48.34 -47.16
CA LYS A 291 -4.18 49.45 -47.83
C LYS A 291 -4.96 50.72 -47.56
N GLU A 292 -4.33 51.77 -47.05
CA GLU A 292 -4.65 53.19 -47.29
C GLU A 292 -3.47 54.03 -46.76
N LYS A 293 -2.96 55.13 -47.33
CA LYS A 293 -2.99 55.85 -48.62
C LYS A 293 -1.81 56.86 -48.50
N HIS A 294 -1.05 57.09 -49.57
CA HIS A 294 -0.17 58.29 -49.72
C HIS A 294 -1.03 59.58 -49.65
N ALA A 295 -0.59 60.77 -49.22
CA ALA A 295 0.63 61.57 -49.45
C ALA A 295 0.61 62.83 -48.51
N PRO A 296 1.43 63.92 -48.68
CA PRO A 296 2.84 64.08 -49.06
C PRO A 296 3.67 64.98 -48.08
N SER A 297 5.01 64.91 -48.24
CA SER A 297 6.08 65.90 -48.01
C SER A 297 6.04 66.94 -46.87
N HIS A 298 7.11 66.99 -46.06
CA HIS A 298 7.96 68.18 -45.97
C HIS A 298 9.38 67.84 -45.51
N SER A 299 10.33 68.59 -46.05
CA SER A 299 11.79 68.43 -46.00
C SER A 299 12.44 69.22 -44.85
N SER A 300 13.55 68.71 -44.31
CA SER A 300 14.78 69.42 -43.89
C SER A 300 15.60 68.54 -42.95
N ARG A 301 16.92 68.64 -42.75
CA ARG A 301 18.11 69.06 -43.52
C ARG A 301 19.28 68.88 -42.52
N GLY A 302 20.44 68.36 -42.96
CA GLY A 302 21.73 68.44 -42.22
C GLY A 302 21.97 67.31 -41.22
N ASN A 303 22.87 66.33 -41.43
CA ASN A 303 24.32 66.33 -41.69
C ASN A 303 25.19 66.34 -40.40
N SER A 304 26.33 65.65 -40.52
CA SER A 304 27.56 65.65 -39.73
C SER A 304 27.69 64.77 -38.48
N GLU A 305 28.42 63.67 -38.71
CA GLU A 305 29.75 63.39 -38.14
C GLU A 305 29.94 62.70 -36.77
N LYS A 306 30.92 61.78 -36.84
CA LYS A 306 31.90 61.33 -35.82
C LYS A 306 31.52 60.18 -34.88
N LYS A 307 32.03 58.99 -35.27
CA LYS A 307 32.59 57.99 -34.35
C LYS A 307 33.73 58.63 -33.53
N PRO A 308 34.03 58.06 -32.35
CA PRO A 308 35.29 57.35 -32.27
C PRO A 308 35.23 55.97 -31.57
N TRP A 309 36.17 55.15 -32.02
CA TRP A 309 36.72 53.95 -31.39
C TRP A 309 37.11 54.15 -29.92
N CYS A 310 37.00 53.07 -29.13
CA CYS A 310 38.07 52.46 -28.31
C CYS A 310 37.44 51.23 -27.61
N SER A 311 37.76 49.99 -27.98
CA SER A 311 39.00 49.22 -27.74
C SER A 311 39.02 48.53 -26.37
N GLY A 312 39.22 47.20 -26.44
CA GLY A 312 40.03 46.46 -25.48
C GLY A 312 39.34 45.89 -24.24
N GLY A 313 39.49 44.58 -24.05
CA GLY A 313 39.42 44.01 -22.69
C GLY A 313 38.91 42.59 -22.60
N LYS A 314 39.73 41.61 -22.98
CA LYS A 314 39.56 40.21 -22.62
C LYS A 314 39.62 40.03 -21.09
N LYS A 315 38.77 39.12 -20.59
CA LYS A 315 38.96 38.04 -19.57
C LYS A 315 40.14 38.14 -18.59
N PRO A 316 39.97 37.66 -17.35
CA PRO A 316 39.91 36.21 -17.07
C PRO A 316 38.50 35.61 -17.02
#